data_AF-A0A7Y5VJ02-F1
#
_entry.id   AF-A0A7Y5VJ02-F1
#
_cell.length_a   1.000
_cell.length_b   1.000
_cell.length_c   1.000
_cell.angle_alpha   90.00
_cell.angle_beta   90.00
_cell.angle_gamma   90.00
#
_symmetry.space_group_name_H-M   'P 1'
#
loop_
_entity.id
_entity.type
_entity.pdbx_description
1 polymer ?
#
loop_
_entity_poly.entity_id
_entity_poly.type
_entity_poly.pdbx_seq_one_letter_code
_entity_poly.pdbx_strand_id
1 'polypeptide(L)' 'LSRFFTPPVVADHRNAPVNALGYLRVMFAVDDIDETLERLRNRGAKLVGEVVRYQDSYRLCYIRGPEGILIGLAQELR' A
#
# COMPACT_ATOMS: atom_id res chain seq x y z
N LEU A 1 19.19 -26.06 23.08
CA LEU A 1 19.42 -26.01 21.61
C LEU A 1 18.23 -25.28 20.99
N SER A 2 18.38 -24.05 20.52
CA SER A 2 17.28 -23.32 19.88
C SER A 2 17.07 -23.84 18.46
N ARG A 3 15.81 -24.12 18.10
CA ARG A 3 15.39 -24.48 16.74
C ARG A 3 14.51 -23.39 16.18
N PHE A 4 14.80 -22.97 14.95
CA PHE A 4 13.89 -22.13 14.17
C PHE A 4 12.87 -23.05 13.49
N PHE A 5 11.62 -22.96 13.91
CA PHE A 5 10.51 -23.57 13.21
C PHE A 5 9.98 -22.57 12.18
N THR A 6 9.58 -23.07 11.01
CA THR A 6 8.87 -22.30 9.98
C THR A 6 7.39 -22.70 10.04
N PRO A 7 6.64 -22.24 11.06
CA PRO A 7 5.23 -22.56 11.16
C PRO A 7 4.48 -22.03 9.92
N PRO A 8 3.44 -22.74 9.45
CA PRO A 8 2.65 -22.27 8.33
C PRO A 8 1.90 -20.98 8.69
N VAL A 9 1.64 -20.15 7.68
CA VAL A 9 0.81 -18.95 7.83
C VAL A 9 -0.62 -19.37 8.18
N VAL A 10 -1.15 -18.88 9.31
CA VAL A 10 -2.50 -19.23 9.79
C VAL A 10 -3.60 -18.56 8.95
N ALA A 11 -3.35 -17.34 8.47
CA ALA A 11 -4.24 -16.61 7.56
C ALA A 11 -3.44 -15.58 6.74
N ASP A 12 -3.61 -15.60 5.42
CA ASP A 12 -2.95 -14.66 4.49
C ASP A 12 -3.93 -13.58 4.06
N HIS A 13 -3.70 -12.35 4.54
CA HIS A 13 -4.55 -11.20 4.25
C HIS A 13 -3.97 -10.28 3.16
N ARG A 14 -2.87 -10.67 2.49
CA ARG A 14 -2.20 -9.80 1.52
C ARG A 14 -3.16 -9.32 0.42
N ASN A 15 -4.06 -10.19 -0.04
CA ASN A 15 -5.06 -9.88 -1.07
C ASN A 15 -6.48 -9.65 -0.54
N ALA A 16 -6.67 -9.58 0.78
CA ALA A 16 -7.98 -9.37 1.38
C ALA A 16 -8.57 -8.00 0.94
N PRO A 17 -9.91 -7.89 0.84
CA PRO A 17 -10.55 -6.61 0.55
C PRO A 17 -10.29 -5.61 1.70
N VAL A 18 -10.37 -4.31 1.40
CA VAL A 18 -10.01 -3.24 2.35
C VAL A 18 -10.91 -3.18 3.59
N ASN A 19 -12.08 -3.82 3.54
CA ASN A 19 -13.03 -3.94 4.65
C ASN A 19 -12.92 -5.27 5.42
N ALA A 20 -11.79 -5.98 5.30
CA ALA A 20 -11.49 -7.17 6.10
C ALA A 20 -10.93 -6.80 7.49
N LEU A 21 -11.13 -7.69 8.47
CA LEU A 21 -10.55 -7.55 9.80
C LEU A 21 -9.02 -7.78 9.76
N GLY A 22 -8.29 -7.03 10.60
CA GLY A 22 -6.84 -7.16 10.75
C GLY A 22 -6.07 -5.88 10.41
N TYR A 23 -4.74 -6.00 10.28
CA TYR A 23 -3.91 -4.88 9.84
C TYR A 23 -4.20 -4.55 8.38
N LEU A 24 -4.50 -3.27 8.11
CA LEU A 24 -4.96 -2.85 6.81
C LEU A 24 -3.82 -2.45 5.86
N ARG A 25 -2.98 -1.49 6.26
CA ARG A 25 -1.91 -0.93 5.44
C ARG A 25 -0.94 -0.09 6.25
N VAL A 26 0.23 0.14 5.67
CA VAL A 26 1.15 1.22 6.07
C VAL A 26 0.93 2.42 5.13
N MET A 27 1.08 3.63 5.66
CA MET A 27 1.00 4.89 4.89
C MET A 27 2.38 5.51 4.78
N PHE A 28 2.77 5.93 3.58
CA PHE A 28 4.00 6.68 3.33
C PHE A 28 3.66 8.09 2.82
N ALA A 29 4.31 9.08 3.41
CA ALA A 29 4.37 10.42 2.83
C ALA A 29 5.41 10.43 1.69
N VAL A 30 5.07 11.04 0.57
CA VAL A 30 5.92 11.15 -0.63
C VAL A 30 5.94 12.57 -1.14
N ASP A 31 7.04 12.95 -1.78
CA ASP A 31 7.22 14.32 -2.31
C ASP A 31 6.38 14.54 -3.58
N ASP A 32 6.33 13.55 -4.47
CA ASP A 32 5.54 13.56 -5.71
C ASP A 32 4.81 12.23 -5.91
N ILE A 33 3.48 12.27 -5.90
CA ILE A 33 2.64 11.08 -6.03
C ILE A 33 2.62 10.53 -7.44
N ASP A 34 2.71 11.37 -8.47
CA ASP A 34 2.61 10.96 -9.87
C ASP A 34 3.91 10.27 -10.30
N GLU A 35 5.08 10.86 -9.97
CA GLU A 35 6.40 10.26 -10.21
C GLU A 35 6.54 8.93 -9.45
N THR A 36 6.11 8.89 -8.19
CA THR A 36 6.17 7.68 -7.37
C THR A 36 5.32 6.57 -7.99
N LEU A 37 4.10 6.88 -8.44
CA LEU A 37 3.21 5.91 -9.07
C LEU A 37 3.79 5.38 -10.38
N GLU A 38 4.37 6.23 -11.23
CA GLU A 38 5.01 5.81 -12.48
C GLU A 38 6.13 4.80 -12.21
N ARG A 39 7.04 5.10 -11.27
CA ARG A 39 8.12 4.19 -10.86
C ARG A 39 7.60 2.87 -10.31
N LEU A 40 6.55 2.91 -9.49
CA LEU A 40 6.01 1.71 -8.84
C LEU A 40 5.24 0.83 -9.84
N ARG A 41 4.54 1.42 -10.82
CA ARG A 41 3.87 0.66 -11.89
C ARG A 41 4.87 -0.16 -12.71
N ASN A 42 6.03 0.41 -13.03
CA ASN A 42 7.12 -0.32 -13.70
C ASN A 42 7.69 -1.48 -12.87
N ARG A 43 7.41 -1.52 -11.56
CA ARG A 43 7.81 -2.60 -10.64
C ARG A 43 6.65 -3.54 -10.28
N GLY A 44 5.52 -3.45 -10.98
CA GLY A 44 4.37 -4.35 -10.80
C GLY A 44 3.34 -3.88 -9.77
N ALA A 45 3.45 -2.65 -9.24
CA ALA A 45 2.41 -2.10 -8.39
C ALA A 45 1.15 -1.73 -9.18
N LYS A 46 -0.01 -1.93 -8.57
CA LYS A 46 -1.32 -1.66 -9.16
C LYS A 46 -2.07 -0.64 -8.31
N LEU A 47 -2.56 0.42 -8.94
CA LEU A 47 -3.43 1.40 -8.29
C LEU A 47 -4.75 0.73 -7.88
N VAL A 48 -5.22 1.04 -6.67
CA VAL A 48 -6.52 0.63 -6.15
C VAL A 48 -7.40 1.87 -6.07
N GLY A 49 -8.41 1.92 -6.94
CA GLY A 49 -9.23 3.12 -7.11
C GLY A 49 -8.49 4.20 -7.88
N GLU A 50 -8.48 5.42 -7.35
CA GLU A 50 -7.97 6.62 -8.01
C GLU A 50 -7.06 7.42 -7.07
N VAL A 51 -6.29 8.35 -7.65
CA VAL A 51 -5.61 9.38 -6.86
C VAL A 51 -6.64 10.44 -6.49
N VAL A 52 -6.88 10.60 -5.19
CA VAL A 52 -7.88 11.53 -4.67
C VAL A 52 -7.20 12.73 -4.05
N ARG A 53 -7.75 13.92 -4.28
CA ARG A 53 -7.35 15.15 -3.61
C ARG A 53 -8.26 15.38 -2.40
N TYR A 54 -7.66 15.50 -1.23
CA TYR A 54 -8.35 15.84 0.01
C TYR A 54 -8.14 17.32 0.31
N GLN A 55 -9.20 18.10 0.09
CA GLN A 55 -9.21 19.56 0.25
C GLN A 55 -8.02 20.19 -0.51
N ASP A 56 -7.40 21.20 0.07
CA ASP A 56 -6.17 21.80 -0.44
C ASP A 56 -4.93 21.31 0.34
N SER A 57 -5.04 20.21 1.10
CA SER A 57 -3.98 19.74 1.99
C SER A 57 -3.23 18.50 1.50
N TYR A 58 -3.88 17.56 0.82
CA TYR A 58 -3.24 16.30 0.43
C TYR A 58 -3.74 15.76 -0.91
N ARG A 59 -2.87 15.01 -1.61
CA ARG A 59 -3.24 14.01 -2.62
C ARG A 59 -2.89 12.63 -2.08
N LEU A 60 -3.76 11.65 -2.21
CA LEU A 60 -3.51 10.30 -1.70
C LEU A 60 -4.13 9.21 -2.57
N CYS A 61 -3.55 8.02 -2.50
CA CYS A 61 -4.05 6.84 -3.17
C CYS A 61 -3.65 5.55 -2.44
N TYR A 62 -4.28 4.44 -2.80
CA TYR A 62 -3.84 3.11 -2.41
C TYR A 62 -3.29 2.35 -3.60
N ILE A 63 -2.29 1.53 -3.33
CA ILE A 63 -1.70 0.61 -4.31
C ILE A 63 -1.60 -0.79 -3.71
N ARG A 64 -1.58 -1.80 -4.57
CA ARG A 64 -1.10 -3.15 -4.23
C ARG A 64 0.28 -3.36 -4.84
N GLY A 65 1.24 -3.76 -4.01
CA GLY A 65 2.58 -4.15 -4.46
C GLY A 65 2.61 -5.51 -5.17
N PRO A 66 3.80 -6.02 -5.53
CA PRO A 66 3.97 -7.28 -6.25
C PRO A 66 3.33 -8.50 -5.54
N GLU A 67 3.38 -8.53 -4.21
CA GLU A 67 2.76 -9.61 -3.41
C GLU A 67 1.33 -9.29 -2.95
N GLY A 68 0.70 -8.27 -3.54
CA GLY A 68 -0.67 -7.87 -3.19
C GLY A 68 -0.80 -7.00 -1.96
N ILE A 69 0.29 -6.80 -1.19
CA ILE A 69 0.32 -5.97 0.03
C ILE A 69 -0.24 -4.58 -0.25
N LEU A 70 -1.20 -4.16 0.56
CA LEU A 70 -1.84 -2.86 0.47
C LEU A 70 -0.96 -1.78 1.09
N ILE A 71 -0.67 -0.73 0.32
CA ILE A 71 0.13 0.42 0.73
C ILE A 71 -0.65 1.69 0.42
N GLY A 72 -0.63 2.65 1.34
CA GLY A 72 -1.10 4.00 1.08
C GLY A 72 0.04 4.96 0.79
N LEU A 73 -0.18 5.88 -0.15
CA LEU A 73 0.70 6.99 -0.47
C LEU A 73 -0.05 8.29 -0.26
N ALA A 74 0.62 9.29 0.32
CA ALA A 74 0.09 10.63 0.48
C ALA A 74 1.17 11.68 0.16
N GLN A 75 0.81 12.67 -0.64
CA GLN A 75 1.60 13.86 -0.91
C GLN A 75 0.91 15.05 -0.25
N GLU A 76 1.65 15.79 0.57
CA GLU A 76 1.17 17.05 1.14
C GLU A 76 1.15 18.13 0.04
N LEU A 77 0.05 18.89 -0.02
CA LEU A 77 -0.12 20.06 -0.85
C LEU A 77 0.28 21.27 -0.02
N ARG A 78 1.40 21.87 -0.37
CA ARG A 78 1.88 23.12 0.24
C ARG A 78 1.22 24.33 -0.40
#